data_AF-A0A3P6RKU4-F1
#
_entry.id   AF-A0A3P6RKU4-F1
#
_cell.length_a   1.000
_cell.length_b   1.000
_cell.length_c   1.000
_cell.angle_alpha   90.00
_cell.angle_beta   90.00
_cell.angle_gamma   90.00
#
_symmetry.space_group_name_H-M   'P 1'
#
loop_
_entity.id
_entity.type
_entity.pdbx_description
1 polymer ?
#
loop_
_entity_poly.entity_id
_entity_poly.type
_entity_poly.pdbx_seq_one_letter_code
_entity_poly.pdbx_strand_id
1 'polypeptide(L)'
;MGKIRRNERKYHFGWQVISSLGKLIPLLYAKSHAVTFTVLTLVCAIGNEVAAQKSGTMTGRFYKCLLNRDKTAFWNTFALATGIYGGQCLLLAGVSLFSWCLYLCFRKNLVISLHRLYFDHNLYYTLNGIDDKGIDNSDQRITQDVERLCKLLATKITPSLLIAPLVIGFYTFKTWQT
;
A
#
# COMPACT_ATOMS: atom_id res chain seq x y z
N MET A 1 -10.22 -42.66 1.08
CA MET A 1 -10.10 -42.30 2.51
C MET A 1 -10.83 -40.99 2.71
N GLY A 2 -11.90 -40.98 3.51
CA GLY A 2 -12.83 -39.86 3.61
C GLY A 2 -12.23 -38.70 4.42
N LYS A 3 -12.25 -37.50 3.84
CA LYS A 3 -11.91 -36.25 4.53
C LYS A 3 -12.90 -36.03 5.67
N ILE A 4 -12.44 -36.04 6.92
CA ILE A 4 -13.27 -35.82 8.11
C ILE A 4 -13.66 -34.33 8.17
N ARG A 5 -14.68 -33.93 7.41
CA ARG A 5 -15.16 -32.54 7.40
C ARG A 5 -16.06 -32.29 8.62
N ARG A 6 -15.46 -31.81 9.72
CA ARG A 6 -16.21 -31.55 10.97
C ARG A 6 -16.58 -30.09 11.23
N ASN A 7 -16.10 -29.11 10.45
CA ASN A 7 -16.56 -27.72 10.55
C ASN A 7 -16.21 -26.90 9.29
N GLU A 8 -17.21 -26.46 8.53
CA GLU A 8 -17.04 -25.40 7.54
C GLU A 8 -16.88 -24.06 8.29
N ARG A 9 -15.66 -23.52 8.34
CA ARG A 9 -15.46 -22.17 8.85
C ARG A 9 -16.07 -21.18 7.86
N LYS A 10 -17.18 -20.55 8.25
CA LYS A 10 -17.75 -19.42 7.52
C LYS A 10 -16.85 -18.20 7.73
N TYR A 11 -16.12 -17.82 6.70
CA TYR A 11 -15.31 -16.61 6.71
C TYR A 11 -16.22 -15.41 6.47
N HIS A 12 -16.48 -14.64 7.54
CA HIS A 12 -17.17 -13.36 7.45
C HIS A 12 -16.15 -12.22 7.50
N PHE A 13 -16.41 -11.15 6.74
CA PHE A 13 -15.64 -9.92 6.88
C PHE A 13 -15.93 -9.31 8.25
N GLY A 14 -14.90 -9.20 9.10
CA GLY A 14 -15.05 -8.73 10.48
C GLY A 14 -13.71 -8.60 11.19
N TRP A 15 -13.76 -8.37 12.51
CA TRP A 15 -12.57 -8.13 13.35
C TRP A 15 -11.51 -9.23 13.26
N GLN A 16 -11.93 -10.47 12.97
CA GLN A 16 -11.04 -11.61 12.78
C GLN A 16 -10.06 -11.41 11.61
N VAL A 17 -10.49 -10.73 10.53
CA VAL A 17 -9.63 -10.44 9.38
C VAL A 17 -8.54 -9.45 9.77
N ILE A 18 -8.90 -8.41 10.52
CA ILE A 18 -7.95 -7.38 11.00
C ILE A 18 -6.93 -8.00 11.97
N SER A 19 -7.39 -8.81 12.93
CA SER A 19 -6.49 -9.53 13.84
C SER A 19 -5.56 -10.48 13.10
N SER A 20 -6.07 -11.21 12.10
CA SER A 20 -5.27 -12.14 11.29
C SER A 20 -4.24 -11.40 10.43
N LEU A 21 -4.61 -10.27 9.83
CA LEU A 21 -3.67 -9.38 9.13
C LEU A 21 -2.60 -8.86 10.08
N GLY A 22 -2.97 -8.45 11.29
CA GLY A 22 -2.05 -7.99 12.33
C GLY A 22 -0.97 -9.02 12.67
N LYS A 23 -1.33 -10.31 12.72
CA LYS A 23 -0.38 -11.41 12.93
C LYS A 23 0.59 -11.60 11.75
N LEU A 24 0.22 -11.18 10.53
CA LEU A 24 1.07 -11.29 9.33
C LEU A 24 2.08 -10.15 9.21
N ILE A 25 1.82 -8.99 9.82
CA ILE A 25 2.72 -7.82 9.81
C ILE A 25 4.16 -8.17 10.21
N PRO A 26 4.44 -8.87 11.33
CA PRO A 26 5.83 -9.20 11.69
C PRO A 26 6.51 -10.10 10.65
N LEU A 27 5.77 -10.98 9.96
CA LEU A 27 6.32 -11.83 8.89
C LEU A 27 6.64 -11.01 7.64
N LEU A 28 5.82 -10.01 7.31
CA LEU A 28 6.03 -9.13 6.15
C LEU A 28 7.28 -8.26 6.33
N TYR A 29 7.49 -7.74 7.54
CA TYR A 29 8.61 -6.86 7.90
C TYR A 29 9.83 -7.58 8.48
N ALA A 30 9.89 -8.91 8.40
CA ALA A 30 10.99 -9.71 8.96
C ALA A 30 12.39 -9.31 8.45
N LYS A 31 12.50 -8.63 7.30
CA LYS A 31 13.76 -8.10 6.75
C LYS A 31 13.74 -6.58 6.60
N SER A 32 14.87 -5.95 6.93
CA SER A 32 15.09 -4.49 6.96
C SER A 32 14.69 -3.76 5.66
N HIS A 33 14.91 -4.37 4.48
CA HIS A 33 14.58 -3.74 3.20
C HIS A 33 13.09 -3.41 3.00
N ALA A 34 12.18 -4.14 3.66
CA ALA A 34 10.75 -3.83 3.58
C ALA A 34 10.44 -2.49 4.26
N VAL A 35 11.10 -2.20 5.39
CA VAL A 35 10.95 -0.93 6.11
C VAL A 35 11.44 0.23 5.25
N THR A 36 12.60 0.09 4.61
CA THR A 36 13.17 1.16 3.77
C THR A 36 12.24 1.55 2.63
N PHE A 37 11.65 0.57 1.93
CA PHE A 37 10.68 0.86 0.86
C PHE A 37 9.39 1.47 1.40
N THR A 38 8.94 1.12 2.61
CA THR A 38 7.75 1.77 3.20
C THR A 38 7.99 3.21 3.58
N VAL A 39 9.15 3.53 4.15
CA VAL A 39 9.53 4.92 4.45
C VAL A 39 9.66 5.73 3.17
N LEU A 40 10.28 5.17 2.14
CA LEU A 40 10.44 5.85 0.87
C LEU A 40 9.10 6.08 0.15
N THR A 41 8.19 5.11 0.21
CA THR A 41 6.81 5.26 -0.27
C THR A 41 6.10 6.37 0.50
N LEU A 42 6.23 6.42 1.83
CA LEU A 42 5.65 7.48 2.67
C LEU A 42 6.16 8.87 2.27
N VAL A 43 7.48 9.02 2.11
CA VAL A 43 8.10 10.31 1.74
C VAL A 43 7.59 10.80 0.38
N CYS A 44 7.57 9.92 -0.63
CA CYS A 44 7.03 10.28 -1.95
C CYS A 44 5.55 10.62 -1.89
N ALA A 45 4.79 9.92 -1.05
CA ALA A 45 3.35 10.11 -0.96
C ALA A 45 2.99 11.42 -0.23
N ILE A 46 3.73 11.79 0.82
CA ILE A 46 3.65 13.12 1.44
C ILE A 46 4.02 14.20 0.42
N GLY A 47 5.12 14.01 -0.31
CA GLY A 47 5.53 14.95 -1.37
C GLY A 47 4.44 15.14 -2.43
N ASN A 48 3.79 14.06 -2.85
CA ASN A 48 2.70 14.09 -3.81
C ASN A 48 1.48 14.88 -3.28
N GLU A 49 1.13 14.69 -2.01
CA GLU A 49 0.04 15.44 -1.36
C GLU A 49 0.35 16.95 -1.29
N VAL A 50 1.58 17.32 -0.93
CA VAL A 50 2.01 18.73 -0.92
C VAL A 50 2.00 19.33 -2.32
N ALA A 51 2.44 18.58 -3.34
CA ALA A 51 2.38 19.01 -4.73
C ALA A 51 0.93 19.20 -5.20
N ALA A 52 0.03 18.28 -4.83
CA ALA A 52 -1.40 18.36 -5.13
C ALA A 52 -2.06 19.58 -4.48
N GLN A 53 -1.71 19.90 -3.23
CA GLN A 53 -2.21 21.10 -2.56
C GLN A 53 -1.74 22.37 -3.28
N LYS A 54 -0.46 22.42 -3.70
CA LYS A 54 0.08 23.57 -4.44
C LYS A 54 -0.56 23.71 -5.81
N SER A 55 -0.75 22.63 -6.55
CA SER A 55 -1.38 22.67 -7.88
C SER A 55 -2.84 23.15 -7.80
N GLY A 56 -3.59 22.79 -6.75
CA GLY A 56 -4.93 23.32 -6.50
C GLY A 56 -5.00 24.85 -6.40
N THR A 57 -3.97 25.51 -5.87
CA THR A 57 -3.92 26.99 -5.80
C THR A 57 -3.49 27.66 -7.11
N MET A 58 -2.92 26.91 -8.06
CA MET A 58 -2.44 27.48 -9.33
C MET A 58 -3.58 27.94 -10.23
N THR A 59 -4.69 27.20 -10.27
CA THR A 59 -5.88 27.59 -11.07
C THR A 59 -6.39 28.98 -10.69
N GLY A 60 -6.41 29.32 -9.40
CA GLY A 60 -6.80 30.65 -8.93
C GLY A 60 -5.81 31.75 -9.35
N ARG A 61 -4.49 31.47 -9.33
CA ARG A 61 -3.46 32.40 -9.80
C ARG A 61 -3.56 32.68 -11.29
N PHE A 62 -3.85 31.65 -12.10
CA PHE A 62 -4.09 31.82 -13.53
C PHE A 62 -5.28 32.74 -13.81
N TYR A 63 -6.39 32.55 -13.10
CA TYR A 63 -7.56 33.41 -13.25
C TYR A 63 -7.24 34.87 -12.90
N LYS A 64 -6.51 35.11 -11.80
CA LYS A 64 -6.09 36.45 -11.39
C LYS A 64 -5.16 37.14 -12.41
N CYS A 65 -4.21 36.41 -12.99
CA CYS A 65 -3.30 36.96 -14.00
C CYS A 65 -4.06 37.32 -15.30
N LEU A 66 -5.04 36.49 -15.68
CA LEU A 66 -5.85 36.73 -16.87
C LEU A 66 -6.76 37.96 -16.70
N LEU A 67 -7.37 38.11 -15.52
CA LEU A 67 -8.21 39.27 -15.18
C LEU A 67 -7.41 40.58 -15.20
N ASN A 68 -6.20 40.57 -14.64
CA ASN A 68 -5.33 41.75 -14.57
C ASN A 68 -4.58 42.06 -15.88
N ARG A 69 -4.73 41.23 -16.92
CA ARG A 69 -4.04 41.37 -18.24
C ARG A 69 -2.50 41.50 -18.16
N ASP A 70 -1.86 40.96 -17.13
CA ASP A 70 -0.41 41.00 -16.98
C ASP A 70 0.26 39.83 -17.73
N LYS A 71 0.91 40.14 -18.85
CA LYS A 71 1.59 39.16 -19.70
C LYS A 71 2.82 38.55 -19.05
N THR A 72 3.57 39.32 -18.26
CA THR A 72 4.82 38.85 -17.65
C THR A 72 4.55 37.90 -16.50
N ALA A 73 3.57 38.23 -15.65
CA ALA A 73 3.11 37.37 -14.58
C ALA A 73 2.51 36.05 -15.10
N PHE A 74 1.84 36.07 -16.25
CA PHE A 74 1.27 34.88 -16.87
C PHE A 74 2.35 33.85 -17.24
N TRP A 75 3.40 34.27 -17.96
CA TRP A 75 4.48 33.36 -18.36
C TRP A 75 5.26 32.80 -17.17
N ASN A 76 5.50 33.61 -16.14
CA ASN A 76 6.11 33.14 -14.90
C ASN A 76 5.24 32.09 -14.19
N THR A 77 3.93 32.33 -14.13
CA THR A 77 2.97 31.38 -13.53
C THR A 77 2.87 30.10 -14.34
N PHE A 78 2.93 30.19 -15.67
CA PHE A 78 2.92 29.03 -16.57
C PHE A 78 4.16 28.16 -16.43
N ALA A 79 5.36 28.75 -16.38
CA ALA A 79 6.60 28.02 -16.15
C ALA A 79 6.61 27.33 -14.79
N LEU A 80 6.17 28.05 -13.74
CA LEU A 80 6.05 27.51 -12.39
C LEU A 80 5.05 26.36 -12.31
N ALA A 81 3.88 26.49 -12.95
CA ALA A 81 2.87 25.44 -12.98
C ALA A 81 3.41 24.18 -13.67
N THR A 82 4.05 24.33 -14.83
CA THR A 82 4.68 23.22 -15.55
C THR A 82 5.69 22.48 -14.67
N GLY A 83 6.52 23.21 -13.92
CA GLY A 83 7.46 22.62 -12.96
C GLY A 83 6.78 21.84 -11.84
N ILE A 84 5.70 22.37 -11.27
CA ILE A 84 4.93 21.68 -10.21
C ILE A 84 4.28 20.41 -10.73
N TYR A 85 3.61 20.45 -11.89
CA TYR A 85 2.97 19.27 -12.47
C TYR A 85 4.00 18.22 -12.89
N GLY A 86 5.14 18.64 -13.45
CA GLY A 86 6.26 17.73 -13.72
C GLY A 86 6.76 17.03 -12.45
N GLY A 87 6.95 17.78 -11.37
CA GLY A 87 7.29 17.23 -10.06
C GLY A 87 6.23 16.28 -9.51
N GLN A 88 4.94 16.62 -9.65
CA GLN A 88 3.83 15.78 -9.21
C GLN A 88 3.81 14.43 -9.96
N CYS A 89 4.03 14.43 -11.27
CA CYS A 89 4.14 13.21 -12.06
C CYS A 89 5.30 12.32 -11.59
N LEU A 90 6.47 12.92 -11.30
CA LEU A 90 7.63 12.18 -10.78
C LEU A 90 7.35 11.56 -9.41
N LEU A 91 6.69 12.31 -8.52
CA LEU A 91 6.31 11.82 -7.20
C LEU A 91 5.30 10.67 -7.29
N LEU A 92 4.29 10.79 -8.16
CA LEU A 92 3.32 9.73 -8.41
C LEU A 92 3.99 8.46 -8.95
N ALA A 93 4.93 8.62 -9.89
CA ALA A 93 5.74 7.52 -10.41
C ALA A 93 6.59 6.88 -9.29
N GLY A 94 7.18 7.70 -8.41
CA GLY A 94 7.92 7.23 -7.24
C GLY A 94 7.07 6.39 -6.29
N VAL A 95 5.88 6.87 -5.91
CA VAL A 95 4.94 6.09 -5.08
C VAL A 95 4.63 4.73 -5.70
N SER A 96 4.33 4.71 -7.01
CA SER A 96 4.06 3.47 -7.74
C SER A 96 5.27 2.52 -7.72
N LEU A 97 6.45 3.03 -8.04
CA LEU A 97 7.69 2.25 -8.08
C LEU A 97 8.00 1.62 -6.71
N PHE A 98 8.00 2.41 -5.65
CA PHE A 98 8.34 1.91 -4.30
C PHE A 98 7.27 0.97 -3.76
N SER A 99 6.00 1.17 -4.10
CA SER A 99 4.93 0.23 -3.78
C SER A 99 5.11 -1.13 -4.48
N TRP A 100 5.57 -1.12 -5.73
CA TRP A 100 5.91 -2.35 -6.46
C TRP A 100 7.14 -3.07 -5.87
N CYS A 101 8.20 -2.33 -5.51
CA CYS A 101 9.35 -2.91 -4.81
C CYS A 101 8.95 -3.49 -3.45
N LEU A 102 8.07 -2.80 -2.71
CA LEU A 102 7.53 -3.26 -1.44
C LEU A 102 6.73 -4.56 -1.61
N TYR A 103 5.89 -4.64 -2.64
CA TYR A 103 5.15 -5.85 -2.98
C TYR A 103 6.09 -7.06 -3.16
N LEU A 104 7.18 -6.90 -3.91
CA LEU A 104 8.17 -7.97 -4.13
C LEU A 104 8.83 -8.41 -2.81
N CYS A 105 9.16 -7.45 -1.93
CA CYS A 105 9.74 -7.75 -0.62
C CYS A 105 8.75 -8.52 0.27
N PHE A 106 7.50 -8.07 0.35
CA PHE A 106 6.43 -8.71 1.09
C PHE A 106 6.18 -10.14 0.61
N ARG A 107 6.06 -10.33 -0.71
CA ARG A 107 5.90 -11.66 -1.30
C ARG A 107 7.08 -12.57 -0.95
N LYS A 108 8.32 -12.11 -1.13
CA LYS A 108 9.52 -12.90 -0.82
C LYS A 108 9.54 -13.32 0.65
N ASN A 109 9.32 -12.40 1.57
CA ASN A 109 9.36 -12.68 3.01
C ASN A 109 8.25 -13.63 3.45
N LEU A 110 7.02 -13.39 2.99
CA LEU A 110 5.86 -14.18 3.40
C LEU A 110 5.90 -15.59 2.79
N VAL A 111 6.24 -15.71 1.50
CA VAL A 111 6.36 -17.03 0.85
C VAL A 111 7.45 -17.86 1.51
N ILE A 112 8.65 -17.32 1.77
CA ILE A 112 9.74 -18.07 2.42
C ILE A 112 9.32 -18.54 3.82
N SER A 113 8.64 -17.67 4.59
CA SER A 113 8.19 -18.02 5.94
C SER A 113 7.13 -19.12 5.92
N LEU A 114 6.17 -19.03 5.00
CA LEU A 114 5.15 -20.06 4.82
C LEU A 114 5.73 -21.36 4.28
N HIS A 115 6.69 -21.31 3.35
CA HIS A 115 7.36 -22.51 2.84
C HIS A 115 8.12 -23.26 3.94
N ARG A 116 8.80 -22.52 4.83
CA ARG A 116 9.46 -23.13 5.99
C ARG A 116 8.44 -23.85 6.87
N LEU A 117 7.33 -23.21 7.21
CA LEU A 117 6.26 -23.83 8.01
C LEU A 117 5.61 -25.02 7.30
N TYR A 118 5.50 -24.98 5.97
CA TYR A 118 4.86 -26.02 5.19
C TYR A 118 5.66 -27.34 5.16
N PHE A 119 6.98 -27.25 5.11
CA PHE A 119 7.87 -28.42 5.14
C PHE A 119 8.33 -28.80 6.55
N ASP A 120 7.99 -28.01 7.55
CA ASP A 120 8.31 -28.30 8.94
C ASP A 120 7.40 -29.41 9.50
N HIS A 121 7.96 -30.27 10.37
CA HIS A 121 7.23 -31.35 11.07
C HIS A 121 6.29 -32.23 10.20
N ASN A 122 6.66 -32.53 8.95
CA ASN A 122 5.83 -33.30 8.01
C ASN A 122 4.42 -32.70 7.79
N LEU A 123 4.27 -31.37 7.95
CA LEU A 123 2.99 -30.69 7.78
C LEU A 123 2.45 -30.86 6.36
N TYR A 124 3.32 -30.84 5.35
CA TYR A 124 3.01 -31.20 3.96
C TYR A 124 2.20 -32.50 3.86
N TYR A 125 2.73 -33.59 4.42
CA TYR A 125 2.09 -34.91 4.36
C TYR A 125 0.79 -34.94 5.16
N THR A 126 0.77 -34.24 6.29
CA THR A 126 -0.41 -34.17 7.13
C THR A 126 -1.56 -33.45 6.42
N LEU A 127 -1.28 -32.30 5.80
CA LEU A 127 -2.26 -31.46 5.12
C LEU A 127 -2.76 -32.07 3.80
N ASN A 128 -1.92 -32.79 3.05
CA ASN A 128 -2.32 -33.35 1.77
C ASN A 128 -2.82 -34.80 1.84
N GLY A 129 -2.37 -35.57 2.83
CA GLY A 129 -2.61 -37.02 2.90
C GLY A 129 -3.42 -37.52 4.09
N ILE A 130 -3.48 -36.76 5.20
CA ILE A 130 -4.07 -37.24 6.47
C ILE A 130 -5.33 -36.46 6.83
N ASP A 131 -5.20 -35.16 7.05
CA ASP A 131 -6.29 -34.24 7.38
C ASP A 131 -5.94 -32.82 6.95
N ASP A 132 -6.72 -32.30 6.01
CA ASP A 132 -6.58 -30.95 5.47
C ASP A 132 -6.79 -29.86 6.53
N LYS A 133 -7.29 -30.20 7.74
CA LYS A 133 -7.57 -29.24 8.84
C LYS A 133 -8.45 -28.04 8.43
N GLY A 134 -9.24 -28.21 7.36
CA GLY A 134 -10.05 -27.15 6.74
C GLY A 134 -9.28 -26.18 5.84
N ILE A 135 -8.05 -26.51 5.45
CA ILE A 135 -7.20 -25.78 4.51
C ILE A 135 -7.14 -26.59 3.20
N ASP A 136 -8.04 -26.29 2.27
CA ASP A 136 -8.02 -26.90 0.94
C ASP A 136 -6.94 -26.25 0.05
N ASN A 137 -6.33 -27.05 -0.84
CA ASN A 137 -5.30 -26.63 -1.80
C ASN A 137 -4.21 -25.70 -1.22
N SER A 138 -3.51 -26.16 -0.17
CA SER A 138 -2.45 -25.40 0.52
C SER A 138 -1.41 -24.78 -0.42
N ASP A 139 -0.99 -25.52 -1.45
CA ASP A 139 -0.01 -25.05 -2.44
C ASP A 139 -0.54 -23.86 -3.25
N GLN A 140 -1.81 -23.91 -3.64
CA GLN A 140 -2.47 -22.81 -4.36
C GLN A 140 -2.58 -21.57 -3.47
N ARG A 141 -2.87 -21.74 -2.19
CA ARG A 141 -2.97 -20.62 -1.24
C ARG A 141 -1.60 -19.95 -1.02
N ILE A 142 -0.53 -20.74 -0.88
CA ILE A 142 0.84 -20.20 -0.69
C ILE A 142 1.31 -19.44 -1.93
N THR A 143 0.93 -19.86 -3.14
CA THR A 143 1.38 -19.24 -4.38
C THR A 143 0.49 -18.08 -4.82
N GLN A 144 -0.82 -18.29 -4.94
CA GLN A 144 -1.75 -17.32 -5.53
C GLN A 144 -2.33 -16.35 -4.50
N ASP A 145 -2.82 -16.84 -3.36
CA ASP A 145 -3.48 -15.97 -2.37
C ASP A 145 -2.47 -15.03 -1.71
N VAL A 146 -1.28 -15.54 -1.37
CA VAL A 146 -0.18 -14.73 -0.84
C VAL A 146 0.25 -13.64 -1.83
N GLU A 147 0.36 -13.98 -3.11
CA GLU A 147 0.69 -13.00 -4.15
C GLU A 147 -0.37 -11.89 -4.22
N ARG A 148 -1.66 -12.26 -4.29
CA ARG A 148 -2.78 -11.31 -4.34
C ARG A 148 -2.83 -10.44 -3.09
N LEU A 149 -2.68 -11.04 -1.91
CA LEU A 149 -2.66 -10.34 -0.63
C LEU A 149 -1.52 -9.32 -0.57
N CYS A 150 -0.29 -9.74 -0.84
CA CYS A 150 0.89 -8.86 -0.81
C CYS A 150 0.76 -7.72 -1.82
N LYS A 151 0.22 -8.00 -3.02
CA LYS A 151 0.01 -6.98 -4.05
C LYS A 151 -1.01 -5.95 -3.60
N LEU A 152 -2.17 -6.37 -3.11
CA LEU A 152 -3.22 -5.45 -2.62
C LEU A 152 -2.73 -4.63 -1.42
N LEU A 153 -2.04 -5.28 -0.48
CA LEU A 153 -1.51 -4.63 0.71
C LEU A 153 -0.50 -3.55 0.33
N ALA A 154 0.53 -3.90 -0.44
CA ALA A 154 1.62 -2.97 -0.76
C ALA A 154 1.21 -1.85 -1.72
N THR A 155 0.36 -2.12 -2.73
CA THR A 155 0.05 -1.14 -3.79
C THR A 155 -1.15 -0.25 -3.49
N LYS A 156 -2.15 -0.74 -2.75
CA LYS A 156 -3.38 0.02 -2.47
C LYS A 156 -3.50 0.43 -1.02
N ILE A 157 -3.30 -0.52 -0.11
CA ILE A 157 -3.61 -0.29 1.31
C ILE A 157 -2.49 0.53 1.96
N THR A 158 -1.22 0.16 1.77
CA THR A 158 -0.08 0.79 2.44
C THR A 158 0.03 2.29 2.13
N PRO A 159 0.02 2.76 0.86
CA PRO A 159 0.17 4.20 0.59
C PRO A 159 -0.97 5.03 1.18
N SER A 160 -2.22 4.58 1.03
CA SER A 160 -3.39 5.28 1.55
C SER A 160 -3.44 5.28 3.08
N LEU A 161 -3.13 4.16 3.72
CA LEU A 161 -3.13 4.03 5.18
C LEU A 161 -2.05 4.89 5.83
N LEU A 162 -0.89 5.01 5.18
CA LEU A 162 0.24 5.81 5.66
C LEU A 162 -0.05 7.32 5.60
N ILE A 163 -0.68 7.79 4.52
CA ILE A 163 -0.97 9.23 4.33
C ILE A 163 -2.20 9.67 5.14
N ALA A 164 -3.21 8.81 5.28
CA ALA A 164 -4.50 9.16 5.88
C ALA A 164 -4.40 9.92 7.22
N PRO A 165 -3.69 9.45 8.25
CA PRO A 165 -3.62 10.17 9.53
C PRO A 165 -2.91 11.52 9.41
N LEU A 166 -1.92 11.64 8.53
CA LEU A 166 -1.19 12.90 8.30
C LEU A 166 -2.09 13.95 7.64
N VAL A 167 -2.83 13.54 6.61
CA VAL A 167 -3.80 14.39 5.91
C VAL A 167 -4.91 14.82 6.86
N ILE A 168 -5.51 13.89 7.59
CA ILE A 168 -6.56 14.19 8.57
C ILE A 168 -6.05 15.19 9.62
N GLY A 169 -4.87 14.95 10.20
CA GLY A 169 -4.28 15.85 11.19
C GLY A 169 -4.02 17.25 10.63
N PHE A 170 -3.42 17.33 9.44
CA PHE A 170 -3.11 18.60 8.78
C PHE A 170 -4.36 19.41 8.46
N TYR A 171 -5.38 18.80 7.84
CA TYR A 171 -6.62 19.49 7.51
C TYR A 171 -7.41 19.88 8.76
N THR A 172 -7.42 19.04 9.80
CA THR A 172 -8.05 19.38 11.09
C THR A 172 -7.41 20.62 11.73
N PHE A 173 -6.08 20.69 11.72
CA PHE A 173 -5.37 21.88 12.23
C PHE A 173 -5.68 23.13 11.38
N LYS A 174 -5.66 22.99 10.06
CA LYS A 174 -5.95 24.08 9.14
C LYS A 174 -7.37 24.63 9.32
N THR A 175 -8.36 23.77 9.57
CA THR A 175 -9.74 24.19 9.86
C THR A 175 -9.89 24.90 11.20
N TRP A 176 -9.02 24.62 12.18
CA TRP A 176 -9.05 25.30 13.48
C TRP A 176 -8.40 26.69 13.44
N GLN A 177 -7.39 26.87 12.57
CA GLN A 177 -6.70 28.14 12.39
C GLN A 177 -7.47 29.15 11.51
N THR A 178 -8.45 28.69 10.72
CA THR A 178 -9.29 29.53 9.86
C THR A 178 -10.51 30.01 10.61
#